data_AF-A0AAU4I731-F1
#
_entry.id   AF-A0AAU4I731-F1
#
_cell.length_a   1.000
_cell.length_b   1.000
_cell.length_c   1.000
_cell.angle_alpha   90.00
_cell.angle_beta   90.00
_cell.angle_gamma   90.00
#
_symmetry.space_group_name_H-M   'P 1'
#
loop_
_entity.id
_entity.type
_entity.pdbx_description
1 polymer ?
#
loop_
_entity_poly.entity_id
_entity_poly.type
_entity_poly.pdbx_seq_one_letter_code
_entity_poly.pdbx_strand_id
1 'polypeptide(L)'
;MMVEVGYARAWDLGARAPWRPISVEEARERDAAGLPYVVVYRTEGREAPLEVRLVSWRDHYVGLWVYDAQGRGTCELDVRLLDDPTRLWPRRNVRWHYTGPEMTEFDEACPRITVELFPGGRGRQTEQPQGERGRIHVTAPRSRDDEHWVDRPVFGEWPLLSSQVHGLTETPVLDVAEPTAAATDGSGLAPTTCWCPPHPAQPGPIGELFRPGVRVTDGYHPEMTIVEPRRIGTLRVPSGLLAVSGPDIDHGDGPHITVSVPPGEYALEEARARHSYHCMWEGSEVTRTDTMAVRVLVSEVPAVTWEMALKPDDDLRLFVDDQISGFATDGATGCFADAGAWEPLLALFEKGLIQGDPDLDPDVYEDINDSMYLLRTRDQATGGELAAFATTGDGTYPVWVGRTEAGEVAGVVVLVDGMPELLPDGGATVGA
;
A
#
# COMPACT_ATOMS: atom_id res chain seq x y z
N MET A 1 13.88 -0.07 -38.95
CA MET A 1 12.89 0.92 -38.44
C MET A 1 13.63 2.06 -37.74
N MET A 2 13.25 3.33 -37.97
CA MET A 2 13.79 4.50 -37.25
C MET A 2 12.88 4.81 -36.05
N VAL A 3 13.48 5.00 -34.87
CA VAL A 3 12.77 5.31 -33.63
C VAL A 3 13.33 6.61 -33.06
N GLU A 4 12.47 7.61 -32.96
CA GLU A 4 12.79 8.88 -32.33
C GLU A 4 12.75 8.73 -30.80
N VAL A 5 13.77 9.22 -30.11
CA VAL A 5 13.91 9.20 -28.65
C VAL A 5 13.84 10.62 -28.12
N GLY A 6 12.79 10.93 -27.37
CA GLY A 6 12.63 12.21 -26.68
C GLY A 6 12.72 12.08 -25.17
N TYR A 7 13.09 13.15 -24.48
CA TYR A 7 13.17 13.21 -23.02
C TYR A 7 12.22 14.26 -22.45
N ALA A 8 11.71 14.03 -21.25
CA ALA A 8 10.83 14.97 -20.55
C ALA A 8 11.00 14.89 -19.02
N ARG A 9 10.52 15.92 -18.30
CA ARG A 9 10.54 15.91 -16.83
C ARG A 9 9.52 14.97 -16.21
N ALA A 10 8.36 14.81 -16.85
CA ALA A 10 7.32 13.88 -16.43
C ALA A 10 6.49 13.39 -17.63
N TRP A 11 5.63 12.42 -17.38
CA TRP A 11 4.69 11.87 -18.36
C TRP A 11 3.27 12.08 -17.87
N ASP A 12 2.44 12.74 -18.65
CA ASP A 12 1.01 12.87 -18.35
C ASP A 12 0.31 11.58 -18.79
N LEU A 13 -0.17 10.78 -17.83
CA LEU A 13 -0.85 9.52 -18.10
C LEU A 13 -2.22 9.75 -18.78
N GLY A 14 -2.91 10.83 -18.44
CA GLY A 14 -4.22 11.16 -19.00
C GLY A 14 -4.12 11.71 -20.43
N ALA A 15 -3.18 12.63 -20.66
CA ALA A 15 -2.94 13.20 -21.99
C ALA A 15 -2.06 12.31 -22.89
N ARG A 16 -1.39 11.30 -22.32
CA ARG A 16 -0.39 10.44 -22.97
C ARG A 16 0.68 11.28 -23.68
N ALA A 17 1.18 12.29 -22.98
CA ALA A 17 2.08 13.28 -23.54
C ALA A 17 3.24 13.60 -22.60
N PRO A 18 4.43 13.94 -23.15
CA PRO A 18 5.55 14.40 -22.34
C PRO A 18 5.21 15.75 -21.71
N TRP A 19 5.37 15.87 -20.39
CA TRP A 19 5.26 17.13 -19.69
C TRP A 19 6.65 17.75 -19.52
N ARG A 20 6.81 18.97 -20.06
CA ARG A 20 8.10 19.68 -20.17
C ARG A 20 9.19 18.82 -20.81
N PRO A 21 9.19 18.70 -22.15
CA PRO A 21 10.32 18.13 -22.88
C PRO A 21 11.65 18.79 -22.47
N ILE A 22 12.70 18.00 -22.35
CA ILE A 22 14.05 18.44 -21.94
C ILE A 22 15.10 17.96 -22.93
N SER A 23 16.27 18.59 -22.92
CA SER A 23 17.39 18.12 -23.74
C SER A 23 17.98 16.83 -23.19
N VAL A 24 18.79 16.17 -24.02
CA VAL A 24 19.52 14.95 -23.65
C VAL A 24 20.50 15.22 -22.50
N GLU A 25 21.15 16.39 -22.50
CA GLU A 25 22.06 16.81 -21.45
C GLU A 25 21.34 16.98 -20.12
N GLU A 26 20.20 17.66 -20.08
CA GLU A 26 19.42 17.80 -18.85
C GLU A 26 18.92 16.42 -18.36
N ALA A 27 18.46 15.56 -19.26
CA ALA A 27 18.06 14.19 -18.89
C ALA A 27 19.24 13.39 -18.32
N ARG A 28 20.45 13.52 -18.88
CA ARG A 28 21.67 12.86 -18.38
C ARG A 28 22.08 13.40 -17.00
N GLU A 29 21.98 14.71 -16.79
CA GLU A 29 22.23 15.32 -15.47
C GLU A 29 21.25 14.81 -14.41
N ARG A 30 19.97 14.69 -14.79
CA ARG A 30 18.93 14.14 -13.90
C ARG A 30 19.15 12.66 -13.60
N ASP A 31 19.49 11.86 -14.60
CA ASP A 31 19.88 10.46 -14.43
C ASP A 31 21.03 10.29 -13.44
N ALA A 32 22.10 11.07 -13.62
CA ALA A 32 23.26 11.06 -12.71
C ALA A 32 22.92 11.53 -11.29
N ALA A 33 21.99 12.49 -11.16
CA ALA A 33 21.49 12.97 -9.86
C ALA A 33 20.40 12.06 -9.25
N GLY A 34 19.98 11.01 -9.96
CA GLY A 34 18.88 10.13 -9.56
C GLY A 34 17.50 10.76 -9.54
N LEU A 35 17.33 11.92 -10.19
CA LEU A 35 16.07 12.65 -10.23
C LEU A 35 15.10 12.06 -11.28
N PRO A 36 13.78 12.22 -11.10
CA PRO A 36 12.80 11.70 -12.05
C PRO A 36 12.96 12.28 -13.45
N TYR A 37 12.90 11.44 -14.48
CA TYR A 37 12.81 11.85 -15.88
C TYR A 37 12.11 10.76 -16.72
N VAL A 38 11.72 11.12 -17.94
CA VAL A 38 10.99 10.25 -18.85
C VAL A 38 11.73 10.10 -20.16
N VAL A 39 11.71 8.89 -20.72
CA VAL A 39 12.19 8.59 -22.08
C VAL A 39 11.00 8.14 -22.91
N VAL A 40 10.80 8.75 -24.07
CA VAL A 40 9.68 8.47 -24.96
C VAL A 40 10.21 8.00 -26.30
N TYR A 41 9.77 6.82 -26.72
CA TYR A 41 10.14 6.22 -28.01
C TYR A 41 8.97 6.36 -28.98
N ARG A 42 9.21 6.96 -30.15
CA ARG A 42 8.21 7.14 -31.21
C ARG A 42 8.72 6.60 -32.54
N THR A 43 7.79 6.18 -33.38
CA THR A 43 8.08 5.84 -34.77
C THR A 43 7.40 6.86 -35.67
N GLU A 44 8.03 7.22 -36.78
CA GLU A 44 7.46 8.14 -37.76
C GLU A 44 6.06 7.70 -38.20
N GLY A 45 5.12 8.66 -38.28
CA GLY A 45 3.73 8.43 -38.69
C GLY A 45 2.81 7.86 -37.61
N ARG A 46 3.30 7.66 -36.38
CA ARG A 46 2.49 7.21 -35.22
C ARG A 46 2.29 8.37 -34.24
N GLU A 47 1.05 8.62 -33.88
CA GLU A 47 0.71 9.67 -32.89
C GLU A 47 1.05 9.21 -31.46
N ALA A 48 0.68 7.97 -31.12
CA ALA A 48 0.99 7.37 -29.83
C ALA A 48 2.46 6.90 -29.77
N PRO A 49 3.10 7.00 -28.59
CA PRO A 49 4.42 6.43 -28.39
C PRO A 49 4.42 4.93 -28.64
N LEU A 50 5.57 4.38 -29.02
CA LEU A 50 5.80 2.94 -29.02
C LEU A 50 6.00 2.43 -27.59
N GLU A 51 6.79 3.18 -26.82
CA GLU A 51 7.22 2.85 -25.48
C GLU A 51 7.52 4.12 -24.68
N VAL A 52 7.22 4.11 -23.39
CA VAL A 52 7.56 5.19 -22.45
C VAL A 52 8.25 4.59 -21.24
N ARG A 53 9.36 5.20 -20.81
CA ARG A 53 10.09 4.84 -19.58
C ARG A 53 9.99 5.96 -18.57
N LEU A 54 9.76 5.58 -17.33
CA LEU A 54 9.53 6.44 -16.19
C LEU A 54 10.64 6.14 -15.18
N VAL A 55 11.69 6.96 -15.14
CA VAL A 55 12.91 6.64 -14.40
C VAL A 55 13.01 7.54 -13.17
N SER A 56 13.23 6.96 -12.00
CA SER A 56 13.66 7.68 -10.80
C SER A 56 14.55 6.81 -9.92
N TRP A 57 15.86 7.01 -10.00
CA TRP A 57 16.82 6.19 -9.25
C TRP A 57 16.80 6.44 -7.75
N ARG A 58 16.55 7.70 -7.33
CA ARG A 58 16.41 8.03 -5.90
C ARG A 58 15.21 7.32 -5.24
N ASP A 59 14.20 7.00 -6.06
CA ASP A 59 12.96 6.34 -5.63
C ASP A 59 13.00 4.84 -6.00
N HIS A 60 14.18 4.31 -6.36
CA HIS A 60 14.42 2.91 -6.67
C HIS A 60 13.55 2.34 -7.81
N TYR A 61 13.12 3.16 -8.77
CA TYR A 61 12.06 2.81 -9.70
C TYR A 61 12.40 3.06 -11.17
N VAL A 62 12.03 2.09 -12.01
CA VAL A 62 11.89 2.23 -13.46
C VAL A 62 10.57 1.62 -13.89
N GLY A 63 9.65 2.47 -14.33
CA GLY A 63 8.38 2.10 -14.93
C GLY A 63 8.49 2.07 -16.45
N LEU A 64 7.71 1.22 -17.08
CA LEU A 64 7.70 1.06 -18.52
C LEU A 64 6.28 0.80 -19.02
N TRP A 65 5.88 1.55 -20.03
CA TRP A 65 4.62 1.38 -20.75
C TRP A 65 4.88 1.08 -22.21
N VAL A 66 4.22 0.05 -22.75
CA VAL A 66 4.21 -0.28 -24.18
C VAL A 66 2.82 -0.05 -24.74
N TYR A 67 2.74 0.55 -25.92
CA TYR A 67 1.47 0.90 -26.56
C TYR A 67 1.30 0.22 -27.92
N ASP A 68 0.05 -0.12 -28.25
CA ASP A 68 -0.33 -0.64 -29.57
C ASP A 68 -0.52 0.47 -30.62
N ALA A 69 -0.98 0.10 -31.82
CA ALA A 69 -1.15 1.03 -32.94
C ALA A 69 -2.31 2.01 -32.76
N GLN A 70 -3.23 1.72 -31.84
CA GLN A 70 -4.33 2.61 -31.45
C GLN A 70 -3.96 3.47 -30.25
N GLY A 71 -2.72 3.32 -29.74
CA GLY A 71 -2.23 4.05 -28.58
C GLY A 71 -2.76 3.52 -27.25
N ARG A 72 -3.26 2.28 -27.19
CA ARG A 72 -3.67 1.61 -25.95
C ARG A 72 -2.47 0.97 -25.27
N GLY A 73 -2.35 1.12 -23.97
CA GLY A 73 -1.37 0.45 -23.13
C GLY A 73 -1.59 -1.06 -23.15
N THR A 74 -0.63 -1.81 -23.68
CA THR A 74 -0.67 -3.28 -23.76
C THR A 74 0.24 -3.94 -22.75
N CYS A 75 1.23 -3.24 -22.23
CA CYS A 75 2.09 -3.74 -21.17
C CYS A 75 2.51 -2.62 -20.22
N GLU A 76 2.45 -2.92 -18.93
CA GLU A 76 3.07 -2.17 -17.84
C GLU A 76 4.15 -3.07 -17.24
N LEU A 77 5.36 -2.54 -17.06
CA LEU A 77 6.43 -3.21 -16.34
C LEU A 77 7.00 -2.26 -15.29
N ASP A 78 7.02 -2.75 -14.06
CA ASP A 78 7.61 -2.13 -12.88
C ASP A 78 8.92 -2.87 -12.55
N VAL A 79 10.01 -2.12 -12.55
CA VAL A 79 11.35 -2.62 -12.25
C VAL A 79 11.98 -1.81 -11.12
N ARG A 80 12.61 -2.50 -10.16
CA ARG A 80 13.17 -1.91 -8.94
C ARG A 80 14.68 -1.97 -8.89
N LEU A 81 15.30 -0.89 -8.42
CA LEU A 81 16.72 -0.82 -8.10
C LEU A 81 16.91 -1.16 -6.62
N LEU A 82 17.35 -2.39 -6.34
CA LEU A 82 17.55 -2.88 -4.97
C LEU A 82 19.02 -2.66 -4.54
N ASP A 83 19.62 -3.64 -3.87
CA ASP A 83 20.93 -3.48 -3.22
C ASP A 83 22.10 -3.45 -4.22
N ASP A 84 22.02 -4.24 -5.30
CA ASP A 84 23.02 -4.22 -6.35
C ASP A 84 22.70 -3.09 -7.35
N PRO A 85 23.51 -2.00 -7.39
CA PRO A 85 23.23 -0.86 -8.24
C PRO A 85 23.40 -1.16 -9.73
N THR A 86 23.93 -2.34 -10.08
CA THR A 86 24.18 -2.78 -11.46
C THR A 86 23.05 -3.63 -12.04
N ARG A 87 22.06 -4.02 -11.22
CA ARG A 87 20.97 -4.90 -11.63
C ARG A 87 19.63 -4.34 -11.19
N LEU A 88 18.59 -4.69 -11.92
CA LEU A 88 17.21 -4.30 -11.66
C LEU A 88 16.34 -5.55 -11.49
N TRP A 89 15.36 -5.45 -10.60
CA TRP A 89 14.42 -6.52 -10.29
C TRP A 89 13.04 -6.23 -10.91
N PRO A 90 12.54 -7.04 -11.85
CA PRO A 90 11.18 -6.88 -12.38
C PRO A 90 10.15 -7.27 -11.31
N ARG A 91 9.59 -6.29 -10.61
CA ARG A 91 8.67 -6.49 -9.48
C ARG A 91 7.26 -6.87 -9.95
N ARG A 92 6.77 -6.23 -11.01
CA ARG A 92 5.41 -6.43 -11.52
C ARG A 92 5.35 -6.23 -13.02
N ASN A 93 4.70 -7.15 -13.72
CA ASN A 93 4.40 -7.03 -15.14
C ASN A 93 2.91 -7.28 -15.36
N VAL A 94 2.24 -6.36 -16.04
CA VAL A 94 0.86 -6.53 -16.49
C VAL A 94 0.82 -6.50 -18.00
N ARG A 95 0.09 -7.43 -18.60
CA ARG A 95 -0.17 -7.48 -20.05
C ARG A 95 -1.65 -7.55 -20.32
N TRP A 96 -2.11 -6.66 -21.18
CA TRP A 96 -3.49 -6.63 -21.67
C TRP A 96 -3.55 -7.16 -23.10
N HIS A 97 -4.51 -8.04 -23.36
CA HIS A 97 -4.70 -8.71 -24.65
C HIS A 97 -6.04 -8.29 -25.27
N TYR A 98 -6.07 -7.10 -25.85
CA TYR A 98 -7.27 -6.58 -26.53
C TYR A 98 -7.68 -7.49 -27.70
N THR A 99 -8.93 -7.95 -27.70
CA THR A 99 -9.44 -8.93 -28.68
C THR A 99 -9.84 -8.31 -30.02
N GLY A 100 -9.99 -6.98 -30.08
CA GLY A 100 -10.42 -6.26 -31.27
C GLY A 100 -10.20 -4.74 -31.15
N PRO A 101 -10.39 -3.98 -32.25
CA PRO A 101 -10.27 -2.52 -32.25
C PRO A 101 -11.40 -1.79 -31.51
N GLU A 102 -12.55 -2.43 -31.32
CA GLU A 102 -13.69 -1.89 -30.58
C GLU A 102 -13.48 -1.88 -29.06
N MET A 103 -12.58 -2.75 -28.57
CA MET A 103 -12.31 -2.87 -27.13
C MET A 103 -11.52 -1.66 -26.65
N THR A 104 -12.05 -0.99 -25.62
CA THR A 104 -11.43 0.20 -25.05
C THR A 104 -10.18 -0.17 -24.24
N GLU A 105 -9.29 0.81 -24.04
CA GLU A 105 -8.12 0.61 -23.18
C GLU A 105 -8.59 0.26 -21.75
N PHE A 106 -7.97 -0.76 -21.16
CA PHE A 106 -8.29 -1.26 -19.82
C PHE A 106 -9.75 -1.67 -19.59
N ASP A 107 -10.48 -2.02 -20.66
CA ASP A 107 -11.83 -2.57 -20.57
C ASP A 107 -11.90 -3.69 -19.52
N GLU A 108 -12.92 -3.69 -18.65
CA GLU A 108 -13.07 -4.67 -17.58
C GLU A 108 -13.17 -6.11 -18.12
N ALA A 109 -13.61 -6.30 -19.38
CA ALA A 109 -13.66 -7.60 -20.03
C ALA A 109 -12.35 -7.98 -20.76
N CYS A 110 -11.35 -7.09 -20.76
CA CYS A 110 -10.07 -7.31 -21.44
C CYS A 110 -9.28 -8.44 -20.77
N PRO A 111 -8.92 -9.50 -21.51
CA PRO A 111 -8.04 -10.54 -20.99
C PRO A 111 -6.70 -9.96 -20.54
N ARG A 112 -6.22 -10.36 -19.37
CA ARG A 112 -4.92 -9.90 -18.86
C ARG A 112 -4.19 -10.92 -18.02
N ILE A 113 -2.88 -10.75 -17.98
CA ILE A 113 -1.96 -11.55 -17.16
C ILE A 113 -1.15 -10.57 -16.31
N THR A 114 -1.14 -10.82 -15.01
CA THR A 114 -0.29 -10.10 -14.06
C THR A 114 0.73 -11.07 -13.47
N VAL A 115 2.00 -10.71 -13.52
CA VAL A 115 3.10 -11.44 -12.88
C VAL A 115 3.72 -10.54 -11.83
N GLU A 116 3.76 -11.02 -10.60
CA GLU A 116 4.38 -10.35 -9.46
C GLU A 116 5.53 -11.22 -8.94
N LEU A 117 6.69 -10.61 -8.74
CA LEU A 117 7.90 -11.30 -8.32
C LEU A 117 8.49 -10.61 -7.10
N PHE A 118 8.87 -11.41 -6.11
CA PHE A 118 9.50 -10.97 -4.88
C PHE A 118 10.84 -11.71 -4.72
N PRO A 119 11.87 -11.06 -4.17
CA PRO A 119 13.11 -11.75 -3.83
C PRO A 119 12.85 -13.00 -2.97
N GLY A 120 13.67 -14.04 -3.16
CA GLY A 120 13.60 -15.29 -2.41
C GLY A 120 12.77 -16.40 -3.05
N GLY A 121 12.52 -16.35 -4.36
CA GLY A 121 11.80 -17.38 -5.13
C GLY A 121 10.30 -17.21 -5.08
N ARG A 122 9.81 -16.14 -4.43
CA ARG A 122 8.39 -15.89 -4.21
C ARG A 122 7.82 -15.15 -5.41
N GLY A 123 6.62 -15.53 -5.82
CA GLY A 123 5.94 -14.83 -6.90
C GLY A 123 4.55 -15.38 -7.15
N ARG A 124 3.79 -14.62 -7.92
CA ARG A 124 2.40 -14.90 -8.25
C ARG A 124 2.13 -14.53 -9.69
N GLN A 125 1.58 -15.46 -10.45
CA GLN A 125 1.01 -15.21 -11.77
C GLN A 125 -0.51 -15.33 -11.68
N THR A 126 -1.19 -14.25 -12.04
CA THR A 126 -2.64 -14.15 -12.08
C THR A 126 -3.10 -14.00 -13.52
N GLU A 127 -3.89 -14.95 -14.00
CA GLU A 127 -4.49 -14.93 -15.33
C GLU A 127 -5.99 -14.67 -15.22
N GLN A 128 -6.45 -13.68 -15.99
CA GLN A 128 -7.85 -13.27 -16.10
C GLN A 128 -8.27 -13.30 -17.57
N PRO A 129 -8.57 -14.48 -18.15
CA PRO A 129 -8.81 -14.64 -19.58
C PRO A 129 -10.11 -13.99 -20.10
N GLN A 130 -11.02 -13.56 -19.22
CA GLN A 130 -12.21 -12.77 -19.58
C GLN A 130 -12.27 -11.44 -18.81
N GLY A 131 -11.12 -10.93 -18.38
CA GLY A 131 -11.02 -9.73 -17.56
C GLY A 131 -11.53 -9.90 -16.13
N GLU A 132 -11.88 -8.78 -15.50
CA GLU A 132 -12.18 -8.65 -14.06
C GLU A 132 -13.40 -9.44 -13.60
N ARG A 133 -14.41 -9.54 -14.46
CA ARG A 133 -15.65 -10.25 -14.17
C ARG A 133 -15.57 -11.75 -14.52
N GLY A 134 -14.42 -12.18 -15.05
CA GLY A 134 -14.14 -13.53 -15.48
C GLY A 134 -13.63 -14.44 -14.37
N ARG A 135 -13.24 -15.65 -14.76
CA ARG A 135 -12.51 -16.55 -13.85
C ARG A 135 -11.10 -16.02 -13.61
N ILE A 136 -10.60 -16.25 -12.40
CA ILE A 136 -9.23 -15.91 -12.01
C ILE A 136 -8.46 -17.22 -11.80
N HIS A 137 -7.30 -17.35 -12.43
CA HIS A 137 -6.37 -18.45 -12.17
C HIS A 137 -5.08 -17.90 -11.57
N VAL A 138 -4.67 -18.44 -10.43
CA VAL A 138 -3.48 -18.01 -9.69
C VAL A 138 -2.50 -19.17 -9.62
N THR A 139 -1.26 -18.94 -10.05
CA THR A 139 -0.18 -19.94 -10.03
C THR A 139 1.13 -19.33 -9.55
N ALA A 140 2.08 -20.16 -9.13
CA ALA A 140 3.45 -19.72 -8.90
C ALA A 140 4.19 -19.59 -10.24
N PRO A 141 4.99 -18.53 -10.45
CA PRO A 141 5.87 -18.41 -11.60
C PRO A 141 6.83 -19.60 -11.69
N ARG A 142 7.13 -20.06 -12.91
CA ARG A 142 7.93 -21.27 -13.14
C ARG A 142 9.45 -21.04 -13.14
N SER A 143 9.92 -19.80 -13.03
CA SER A 143 11.33 -19.41 -13.19
C SER A 143 12.04 -19.17 -11.85
N ARG A 144 13.36 -19.31 -11.85
CA ARG A 144 14.23 -19.13 -10.68
C ARG A 144 14.60 -17.66 -10.47
N ASP A 145 14.92 -17.30 -9.23
CA ASP A 145 15.31 -15.94 -8.82
C ASP A 145 16.44 -15.30 -9.63
N ASP A 146 17.47 -16.08 -9.93
CA ASP A 146 18.65 -15.61 -10.67
C ASP A 146 18.33 -15.28 -12.12
N GLU A 147 17.27 -15.87 -12.68
CA GLU A 147 16.82 -15.66 -14.06
C GLU A 147 16.01 -14.35 -14.23
N HIS A 148 15.56 -13.72 -13.14
CA HIS A 148 14.66 -12.56 -13.21
C HIS A 148 15.38 -11.22 -13.27
N TRP A 149 16.59 -11.14 -12.74
CA TRP A 149 17.33 -9.88 -12.73
C TRP A 149 17.74 -9.46 -14.14
N VAL A 150 17.65 -8.17 -14.41
CA VAL A 150 18.12 -7.56 -15.65
C VAL A 150 19.27 -6.60 -15.34
N ASP A 151 20.22 -6.49 -16.26
CA ASP A 151 21.30 -5.52 -16.12
C ASP A 151 20.73 -4.10 -16.14
N ARG A 152 21.24 -3.24 -15.26
CA ARG A 152 20.91 -1.81 -15.29
C ARG A 152 21.58 -1.21 -16.53
N PRO A 153 20.81 -0.68 -17.49
CA PRO A 153 21.38 -0.11 -18.69
C PRO A 153 22.06 1.23 -18.40
N VAL A 154 23.08 1.52 -19.20
CA VAL A 154 23.71 2.85 -19.25
C VAL A 154 22.72 3.85 -19.83
N PHE A 155 22.78 5.11 -19.40
CA PHE A 155 21.95 6.17 -19.95
C PHE A 155 22.01 6.21 -21.49
N GLY A 156 20.85 6.07 -22.13
CA GLY A 156 20.72 6.05 -23.59
C GLY A 156 20.82 4.67 -24.23
N GLU A 157 21.29 3.65 -23.52
CA GLU A 157 21.46 2.26 -24.01
C GLU A 157 20.35 1.32 -23.53
N TRP A 158 19.12 1.81 -23.64
CA TRP A 158 17.93 1.14 -23.13
C TRP A 158 17.40 0.08 -24.12
N PRO A 159 17.27 -1.20 -23.73
CA PRO A 159 16.78 -2.25 -24.63
C PRO A 159 15.25 -2.18 -24.80
N LEU A 160 14.76 -1.97 -26.02
CA LEU A 160 13.32 -1.80 -26.31
C LEU A 160 12.50 -3.07 -26.02
N LEU A 161 11.61 -3.01 -25.03
CA LEU A 161 10.71 -4.11 -24.70
C LEU A 161 9.60 -4.22 -25.73
N SER A 162 9.16 -3.09 -26.30
CA SER A 162 8.17 -3.05 -27.38
C SER A 162 8.53 -3.97 -28.54
N SER A 163 9.83 -4.15 -28.82
CA SER A 163 10.32 -5.07 -29.85
C SER A 163 10.03 -6.53 -29.49
N GLN A 164 10.14 -6.91 -28.22
CA GLN A 164 9.79 -8.25 -27.76
C GLN A 164 8.27 -8.47 -27.72
N VAL A 165 7.53 -7.47 -27.23
CA VAL A 165 6.06 -7.54 -27.08
C VAL A 165 5.36 -7.60 -28.44
N HIS A 166 5.80 -6.78 -29.40
CA HIS A 166 5.21 -6.73 -30.74
C HIS A 166 5.94 -7.61 -31.77
N GLY A 167 6.96 -8.36 -31.35
CA GLY A 167 7.71 -9.29 -32.22
C GLY A 167 8.51 -8.61 -33.34
N LEU A 168 9.04 -7.41 -33.11
CA LEU A 168 9.90 -6.72 -34.06
C LEU A 168 11.25 -7.44 -34.14
N THR A 169 11.57 -7.97 -35.32
CA THR A 169 12.79 -8.76 -35.57
C THR A 169 14.01 -7.93 -35.97
N GLU A 170 13.83 -6.69 -36.39
CA GLU A 170 14.92 -5.79 -36.77
C GLU A 170 15.34 -4.89 -35.60
N THR A 171 16.64 -4.71 -35.41
CA THR A 171 17.17 -3.73 -34.43
C THR A 171 16.84 -2.31 -34.90
N PRO A 172 16.08 -1.53 -34.13
CA PRO A 172 15.73 -0.16 -34.52
C PRO A 172 16.94 0.76 -34.44
N VAL A 173 17.00 1.73 -35.33
CA VAL A 173 17.97 2.82 -35.28
C VAL A 173 17.36 3.94 -34.45
N LEU A 174 18.00 4.29 -33.34
CA LEU A 174 17.56 5.35 -32.44
C LEU A 174 18.07 6.70 -32.96
N ASP A 175 17.17 7.65 -33.14
CA ASP A 175 17.47 9.04 -33.45
C ASP A 175 17.01 9.92 -32.28
N VAL A 176 17.87 10.79 -31.79
CA VAL A 176 17.59 11.54 -30.56
C VAL A 176 16.98 12.89 -30.92
N ALA A 177 15.79 13.15 -30.40
CA ALA A 177 15.05 14.37 -30.66
C ALA A 177 15.39 15.46 -29.65
N GLU A 178 15.84 16.60 -30.15
CA GLU A 178 15.98 17.81 -29.34
C GLU A 178 14.63 18.53 -29.21
N PRO A 179 14.28 19.01 -28.02
CA PRO A 179 13.06 19.79 -27.84
C PRO A 179 13.12 21.05 -28.70
N THR A 180 12.05 21.34 -29.43
CA THR A 180 11.92 22.63 -30.11
C THR A 180 11.76 23.73 -29.06
N ALA A 181 12.47 24.85 -29.21
CA ALA A 181 12.55 25.97 -28.26
C ALA A 181 11.20 26.66 -27.92
N ALA A 182 10.07 26.15 -28.43
CA ALA A 182 8.73 26.71 -28.27
C ALA A 182 7.95 26.20 -27.05
N ALA A 183 8.48 25.24 -26.26
CA ALA A 183 7.84 24.79 -25.02
C ALA A 183 8.32 25.63 -23.82
N THR A 184 7.89 26.90 -23.80
CA THR A 184 8.16 27.91 -22.76
C THR A 184 7.92 27.45 -21.33
N ASP A 185 8.92 27.60 -20.46
CA ASP A 185 8.98 28.49 -19.26
C ASP A 185 7.71 28.73 -18.40
N GLY A 186 6.77 27.79 -18.34
CA GLY A 186 5.63 27.90 -17.44
C GLY A 186 5.96 27.40 -16.05
N SER A 187 6.13 28.28 -15.05
CA SER A 187 6.27 28.01 -13.60
C SER A 187 5.12 27.20 -12.95
N GLY A 188 4.26 26.55 -13.72
CA GLY A 188 3.14 25.75 -13.23
C GLY A 188 3.59 24.47 -12.52
N LEU A 189 2.80 24.04 -11.53
CA LEU A 189 2.88 22.69 -10.97
C LEU A 189 2.58 21.66 -12.07
N ALA A 190 3.15 20.47 -11.95
CA ALA A 190 2.78 19.36 -12.83
C ALA A 190 1.29 19.05 -12.68
N PRO A 191 0.55 18.77 -13.78
CA PRO A 191 -0.79 18.20 -13.69
C PRO A 191 -0.85 17.03 -12.73
N THR A 192 -1.95 16.84 -12.03
CA THR A 192 -2.15 15.68 -11.14
C THR A 192 -2.16 14.35 -11.89
N THR A 193 -2.38 14.38 -13.20
CA THR A 193 -2.29 13.25 -14.11
C THR A 193 -0.85 12.90 -14.51
N CYS A 194 0.14 13.72 -14.15
CA CYS A 194 1.53 13.38 -14.35
C CYS A 194 1.93 12.24 -13.41
N TRP A 195 2.59 11.25 -14.00
CA TRP A 195 3.17 10.14 -13.26
C TRP A 195 4.09 10.63 -12.15
N CYS A 196 3.99 9.95 -11.01
CA CYS A 196 4.93 10.01 -9.91
C CYS A 196 5.42 8.60 -9.54
N PRO A 197 6.64 8.46 -9.01
CA PRO A 197 7.12 7.17 -8.50
C PRO A 197 6.14 6.58 -7.48
N PRO A 198 5.90 5.26 -7.50
CA PRO A 198 4.99 4.62 -6.57
C PRO A 198 5.46 4.83 -5.14
N HIS A 199 4.51 5.15 -4.26
CA HIS A 199 4.78 5.27 -2.84
C HIS A 199 3.89 4.29 -2.04
N PRO A 200 4.39 3.76 -0.92
CA PRO A 200 3.54 3.01 0.01
C PRO A 200 2.33 3.84 0.43
N ALA A 201 1.28 3.17 0.90
CA ALA A 201 0.12 3.86 1.46
C ALA A 201 0.56 4.86 2.51
N GLN A 202 -0.10 6.01 2.55
CA GLN A 202 0.17 7.06 3.52
C GLN A 202 -0.76 6.89 4.73
N PRO A 203 -0.34 7.33 5.94
CA PRO A 203 -1.13 7.15 7.16
C PRO A 203 -2.51 7.79 7.09
N GLY A 204 -2.70 8.84 6.27
CA GLY A 204 -3.90 9.67 6.36
C GLY A 204 -4.01 10.36 7.73
N PRO A 205 -5.21 10.82 8.12
CA PRO A 205 -5.43 11.60 9.33
C PRO A 205 -5.58 10.76 10.62
N ILE A 206 -4.72 9.76 10.88
CA ILE A 206 -4.85 8.83 12.04
C ILE A 206 -5.07 9.55 13.36
N GLY A 207 -4.31 10.61 13.62
CA GLY A 207 -4.41 11.38 14.87
C GLY A 207 -5.80 11.99 15.09
N GLU A 208 -6.50 12.35 14.00
CA GLU A 208 -7.82 12.95 14.05
C GLU A 208 -8.92 11.94 14.41
N LEU A 209 -8.70 10.64 14.18
CA LEU A 209 -9.63 9.58 14.58
C LEU A 209 -9.80 9.47 16.11
N PHE A 210 -8.88 10.07 16.87
CA PHE A 210 -8.91 10.11 18.32
C PHE A 210 -9.25 11.50 18.87
N ARG A 211 -9.70 12.42 18.01
CA ARG A 211 -10.09 13.79 18.39
C ARG A 211 -11.61 13.97 18.25
N PRO A 212 -12.35 14.05 19.37
CA PRO A 212 -13.80 14.20 19.33
C PRO A 212 -14.23 15.46 18.59
N GLY A 213 -15.30 15.35 17.80
CA GLY A 213 -15.88 16.44 17.02
C GLY A 213 -15.30 16.59 15.61
N VAL A 214 -14.22 15.86 15.27
CA VAL A 214 -13.73 15.81 13.89
C VAL A 214 -14.81 15.21 12.99
N ARG A 215 -15.02 15.85 11.83
CA ARG A 215 -15.95 15.38 10.80
C ARG A 215 -15.18 14.65 9.72
N VAL A 216 -15.66 13.46 9.37
CA VAL A 216 -15.03 12.59 8.37
C VAL A 216 -16.07 11.94 7.46
N THR A 217 -15.64 11.35 6.36
CA THR A 217 -16.48 10.53 5.47
C THR A 217 -15.68 9.33 4.97
N ASP A 218 -16.35 8.19 4.78
CA ASP A 218 -15.81 6.99 4.14
C ASP A 218 -16.32 6.85 2.68
N GLY A 219 -16.98 7.88 2.15
CA GLY A 219 -17.62 7.90 0.84
C GLY A 219 -19.00 7.23 0.78
N TYR A 220 -19.33 6.34 1.72
CA TYR A 220 -20.65 5.71 1.83
C TYR A 220 -21.57 6.52 2.73
N HIS A 221 -21.06 6.92 3.89
CA HIS A 221 -21.69 7.81 4.83
C HIS A 221 -21.26 9.25 4.49
N PRO A 222 -22.20 10.13 4.11
CA PRO A 222 -21.87 11.49 3.67
C PRO A 222 -21.18 12.29 4.78
N GLU A 223 -21.44 11.94 6.04
CA GLU A 223 -20.80 12.53 7.20
C GLU A 223 -20.82 11.57 8.39
N MET A 224 -19.69 11.50 9.07
CA MET A 224 -19.52 10.86 10.36
C MET A 224 -18.82 11.84 11.31
N THR A 225 -19.10 11.73 12.60
CA THR A 225 -18.46 12.54 13.64
C THR A 225 -17.66 11.64 14.57
N ILE A 226 -16.37 11.91 14.71
CA ILE A 226 -15.52 11.25 15.69
C ILE A 226 -16.03 11.57 17.10
N VAL A 227 -16.20 10.56 17.93
CA VAL A 227 -16.65 10.70 19.33
C VAL A 227 -15.50 10.40 20.30
N GLU A 228 -15.75 10.57 21.60
CA GLU A 228 -14.76 10.23 22.63
C GLU A 228 -14.20 8.81 22.44
N PRO A 229 -12.87 8.66 22.33
CA PRO A 229 -12.23 7.35 22.29
C PRO A 229 -12.67 6.51 23.49
N ARG A 230 -12.98 5.23 23.25
CA ARG A 230 -13.38 4.35 24.34
C ARG A 230 -12.17 3.65 24.91
N ARG A 231 -11.87 3.87 26.18
CA ARG A 231 -10.88 3.07 26.91
C ARG A 231 -11.51 1.73 27.32
N ILE A 232 -10.92 0.64 26.86
CA ILE A 232 -11.40 -0.73 27.09
C ILE A 232 -10.67 -1.38 28.28
N GLY A 233 -9.40 -1.02 28.47
CA GLY A 233 -8.58 -1.57 29.53
C GLY A 233 -7.12 -1.21 29.32
N THR A 234 -6.24 -2.11 29.73
CA THR A 234 -4.78 -1.95 29.59
C THR A 234 -4.15 -3.18 28.93
N LEU A 235 -2.88 -3.07 28.56
CA LEU A 235 -2.05 -4.15 28.06
C LEU A 235 -0.67 -4.07 28.74
N ARG A 236 -0.23 -5.15 29.37
CA ARG A 236 1.09 -5.25 30.00
C ARG A 236 2.12 -5.82 29.03
N VAL A 237 3.20 -5.06 28.82
CA VAL A 237 4.34 -5.39 27.94
C VAL A 237 5.66 -5.28 28.72
N PRO A 238 5.91 -6.14 29.72
CA PRO A 238 7.14 -6.12 30.50
C PRO A 238 8.42 -6.36 29.70
N SER A 239 8.37 -6.99 28.53
CA SER A 239 9.57 -7.13 27.68
C SER A 239 10.04 -5.82 27.03
N GLY A 240 9.17 -4.81 26.94
CA GLY A 240 9.42 -3.61 26.13
C GLY A 240 9.33 -3.84 24.61
N LEU A 241 8.77 -4.98 24.18
CA LEU A 241 8.55 -5.30 22.77
C LEU A 241 7.07 -5.63 22.53
N LEU A 242 6.35 -4.67 21.95
CA LEU A 242 4.94 -4.81 21.60
C LEU A 242 4.82 -5.56 20.26
N ALA A 243 4.17 -6.71 20.28
CA ALA A 243 3.78 -7.45 19.09
C ALA A 243 2.43 -6.97 18.54
N VAL A 244 2.31 -6.92 17.21
CA VAL A 244 1.05 -6.76 16.48
C VAL A 244 0.95 -7.84 15.41
N SER A 245 -0.06 -8.70 15.50
CA SER A 245 -0.22 -9.80 14.53
C SER A 245 -1.66 -10.36 14.51
N GLY A 246 -1.99 -11.17 13.50
CA GLY A 246 -3.10 -12.11 13.61
C GLY A 246 -2.71 -13.22 14.60
N PRO A 247 -3.60 -13.65 15.51
CA PRO A 247 -3.33 -14.76 16.42
C PRO A 247 -3.55 -16.13 15.76
N ASP A 248 -4.09 -16.16 14.55
CA ASP A 248 -4.38 -17.32 13.69
C ASP A 248 -3.20 -17.74 12.79
N ILE A 249 -2.02 -17.14 12.98
CA ILE A 249 -0.84 -17.39 12.16
C ILE A 249 -0.17 -18.74 12.48
N ASP A 250 0.57 -19.28 11.51
CA ASP A 250 1.31 -20.54 11.66
C ASP A 250 2.30 -20.47 12.84
N HIS A 251 2.22 -21.46 13.73
CA HIS A 251 3.08 -21.57 14.90
C HIS A 251 4.55 -21.78 14.48
N GLY A 252 5.40 -20.79 14.72
CA GLY A 252 6.85 -20.89 14.52
C GLY A 252 7.53 -19.62 14.02
N ASP A 253 6.77 -18.73 13.40
CA ASP A 253 7.32 -17.52 12.75
C ASP A 253 7.37 -16.29 13.68
N GLY A 254 6.90 -16.44 14.93
CA GLY A 254 6.78 -15.32 15.87
C GLY A 254 5.72 -14.29 15.43
N PRO A 255 5.63 -13.14 16.09
CA PRO A 255 4.70 -12.08 15.69
C PRO A 255 5.16 -11.41 14.39
N HIS A 256 4.21 -11.09 13.50
CA HIS A 256 4.51 -10.41 12.23
C HIS A 256 5.20 -9.06 12.39
N ILE A 257 4.74 -8.24 13.33
CA ILE A 257 5.25 -6.88 13.56
C ILE A 257 5.63 -6.76 15.03
N THR A 258 6.78 -6.14 15.30
CA THR A 258 7.22 -5.79 16.65
C THR A 258 7.63 -4.33 16.73
N VAL A 259 7.22 -3.65 17.80
CA VAL A 259 7.50 -2.24 18.06
C VAL A 259 8.15 -2.12 19.43
N SER A 260 9.33 -1.51 19.50
CA SER A 260 9.99 -1.22 20.78
C SER A 260 9.25 -0.13 21.54
N VAL A 261 8.87 -0.43 22.78
CA VAL A 261 8.20 0.49 23.71
C VAL A 261 8.89 0.39 25.06
N PRO A 262 8.77 1.39 25.96
CA PRO A 262 9.21 1.20 27.34
C PRO A 262 8.56 -0.07 27.95
N PRO A 263 9.22 -0.82 28.84
CA PRO A 263 8.51 -1.83 29.62
C PRO A 263 7.42 -1.19 30.47
N GLY A 264 6.18 -1.66 30.39
CA GLY A 264 5.08 -0.99 31.09
C GLY A 264 3.69 -1.58 30.87
N GLU A 265 2.71 -0.80 31.30
CA GLU A 265 1.28 -1.06 31.13
C GLU A 265 0.65 0.10 30.36
N TYR A 266 -0.08 -0.21 29.30
CA TYR A 266 -0.54 0.76 28.30
C TYR A 266 -2.04 0.71 28.12
N ALA A 267 -2.68 1.85 27.87
CA ALA A 267 -4.13 1.89 27.68
C ALA A 267 -4.51 1.31 26.31
N LEU A 268 -5.60 0.54 26.27
CA LEU A 268 -6.25 0.06 25.06
C LEU A 268 -7.46 0.94 24.75
N GLU A 269 -7.50 1.48 23.53
CA GLU A 269 -8.53 2.44 23.11
C GLU A 269 -9.13 2.11 21.75
N GLU A 270 -10.40 2.44 21.59
CA GLU A 270 -11.13 2.40 20.32
C GLU A 270 -11.39 3.83 19.83
N ALA A 271 -10.94 4.14 18.61
CA ALA A 271 -11.42 5.30 17.86
C ALA A 271 -12.80 4.98 17.28
N ARG A 272 -13.78 5.86 17.50
CA ARG A 272 -15.16 5.61 17.10
C ARG A 272 -15.76 6.77 16.33
N ALA A 273 -16.54 6.47 15.31
CA ALA A 273 -17.28 7.44 14.53
C ALA A 273 -18.78 7.19 14.67
N ARG A 274 -19.54 8.26 14.95
CA ARG A 274 -21.00 8.24 14.95
C ARG A 274 -21.51 8.71 13.59
N HIS A 275 -22.47 7.99 13.04
CA HIS A 275 -23.16 8.37 11.81
C HIS A 275 -24.62 7.96 11.84
N SER A 276 -25.40 8.52 10.92
CA SER A 276 -26.82 8.22 10.75
C SER A 276 -27.10 7.81 9.31
N TYR A 277 -27.96 6.81 9.13
CA TYR A 277 -28.37 6.34 7.80
C TYR A 277 -29.83 5.90 7.82
N HIS A 278 -30.46 5.91 6.64
CA HIS A 278 -31.81 5.39 6.50
C HIS A 278 -31.78 3.86 6.36
N CYS A 279 -32.20 3.15 7.42
CA CYS A 279 -32.29 1.70 7.41
C CYS A 279 -33.54 1.26 6.66
N MET A 280 -33.37 0.69 5.46
CA MET A 280 -34.48 0.20 4.61
C MET A 280 -35.35 -0.84 5.32
N TRP A 281 -34.75 -1.72 6.14
CA TRP A 281 -35.46 -2.76 6.87
C TRP A 281 -36.35 -2.19 7.99
N GLU A 282 -35.85 -1.17 8.69
CA GLU A 282 -36.60 -0.50 9.76
C GLU A 282 -37.48 0.64 9.26
N GLY A 283 -37.34 1.06 7.99
CA GLY A 283 -38.07 2.16 7.38
C GLY A 283 -37.87 3.50 8.10
N SER A 284 -36.74 3.67 8.79
CA SER A 284 -36.45 4.84 9.62
C SER A 284 -34.96 5.16 9.65
N GLU A 285 -34.64 6.37 10.10
CA GLU A 285 -33.26 6.81 10.33
C GLU A 285 -32.72 6.16 11.61
N VAL A 286 -31.56 5.52 11.49
CA VAL A 286 -30.87 4.85 12.59
C VAL A 286 -29.52 5.52 12.78
N THR A 287 -29.12 5.69 14.04
CA THR A 287 -27.80 6.21 14.40
C THR A 287 -26.95 5.08 14.95
N ARG A 288 -25.74 4.93 14.43
CA ARG A 288 -24.75 3.95 14.88
C ARG A 288 -23.44 4.61 15.29
N THR A 289 -22.63 3.85 16.01
CA THR A 289 -21.30 4.27 16.43
C THR A 289 -20.39 3.08 16.20
N ASP A 290 -19.56 3.20 15.19
CA ASP A 290 -18.70 2.11 14.73
C ASP A 290 -17.25 2.42 15.09
N THR A 291 -16.48 1.36 15.32
CA THR A 291 -15.06 1.46 15.63
C THR A 291 -14.26 1.53 14.34
N MET A 292 -13.51 2.61 14.17
CA MET A 292 -12.68 2.86 12.98
C MET A 292 -11.26 2.28 13.16
N ALA A 293 -10.75 2.31 14.39
CA ALA A 293 -9.41 1.88 14.72
C ALA A 293 -9.30 1.45 16.18
N VAL A 294 -8.32 0.59 16.45
CA VAL A 294 -7.91 0.20 17.81
C VAL A 294 -6.48 0.64 18.07
N ARG A 295 -6.15 0.98 19.32
CA ARG A 295 -4.87 1.56 19.69
C ARG A 295 -4.33 1.05 21.02
N VAL A 296 -3.01 0.83 21.06
CA VAL A 296 -2.21 0.86 22.30
C VAL A 296 -1.66 2.28 22.49
N LEU A 297 -2.12 2.99 23.52
CA LEU A 297 -1.64 4.33 23.87
C LEU A 297 -0.42 4.21 24.79
N VAL A 298 0.75 4.61 24.28
CA VAL A 298 2.04 4.47 24.96
C VAL A 298 2.39 5.74 25.74
N SER A 299 2.02 6.91 25.21
CA SER A 299 2.23 8.21 25.84
C SER A 299 1.03 9.12 25.61
N GLU A 300 0.68 9.92 26.62
CA GLU A 300 -0.34 10.98 26.50
C GLU A 300 0.16 12.19 25.67
N VAL A 301 1.46 12.22 25.32
CA VAL A 301 2.01 13.22 24.39
C VAL A 301 1.54 12.87 22.96
N PRO A 302 0.88 13.80 22.24
CA PRO A 302 0.37 13.52 20.91
C PRO A 302 1.45 13.13 19.89
N ALA A 303 1.10 12.23 18.98
CA ALA A 303 1.93 11.93 17.82
C ALA A 303 1.92 13.10 16.82
N VAL A 304 3.08 13.47 16.31
CA VAL A 304 3.26 14.48 15.25
C VAL A 304 3.59 13.86 13.89
N THR A 305 4.06 12.62 13.89
CA THR A 305 4.33 11.83 12.68
C THR A 305 3.79 10.42 12.85
N TRP A 306 3.40 9.81 11.73
CA TRP A 306 2.94 8.42 11.67
C TRP A 306 3.74 7.68 10.60
N GLU A 307 4.23 6.49 10.94
CA GLU A 307 4.94 5.60 10.02
C GLU A 307 4.28 4.22 10.00
N MET A 308 4.26 3.58 8.84
CA MET A 308 3.75 2.21 8.70
C MET A 308 4.75 1.26 9.35
N ALA A 309 4.28 0.41 10.25
CA ALA A 309 5.10 -0.65 10.82
C ALA A 309 5.30 -1.74 9.76
N LEU A 310 6.52 -2.27 9.69
CA LEU A 310 6.94 -3.24 8.70
C LEU A 310 7.20 -4.60 9.35
N LYS A 311 6.98 -5.68 8.59
CA LYS A 311 7.47 -7.01 8.94
C LYS A 311 8.99 -7.07 8.74
N PRO A 312 9.69 -8.04 9.37
CA PRO A 312 11.12 -8.22 9.19
C PRO A 312 11.56 -8.39 7.72
N ASP A 313 10.71 -8.92 6.85
CA ASP A 313 11.01 -9.18 5.43
C ASP A 313 10.41 -8.16 4.47
N ASP A 314 9.77 -7.10 4.96
CA ASP A 314 9.21 -6.05 4.11
C ASP A 314 10.30 -5.09 3.62
N ASP A 315 10.28 -4.84 2.31
CA ASP A 315 11.12 -3.83 1.66
C ASP A 315 10.22 -2.83 0.93
N LEU A 316 10.15 -1.60 1.44
CA LEU A 316 9.34 -0.52 0.87
C LEU A 316 9.69 -0.22 -0.60
N ARG A 317 10.91 -0.53 -1.05
CA ARG A 317 11.31 -0.33 -2.45
C ARG A 317 10.53 -1.24 -3.41
N LEU A 318 9.97 -2.34 -2.91
CA LEU A 318 9.16 -3.29 -3.68
C LEU A 318 7.67 -2.95 -3.70
N PHE A 319 7.25 -1.89 -3.00
CA PHE A 319 5.85 -1.55 -2.86
C PHE A 319 5.35 -0.87 -4.13
N VAL A 320 4.23 -1.38 -4.65
CA VAL A 320 3.46 -0.65 -5.67
C VAL A 320 2.71 0.50 -5.01
N ASP A 321 2.16 1.38 -5.83
CA ASP A 321 1.47 2.57 -5.35
C ASP A 321 0.34 2.20 -4.38
N ASP A 322 0.28 2.91 -3.26
CA ASP A 322 -0.64 2.70 -2.13
C ASP A 322 -0.64 1.28 -1.53
N GLN A 323 0.42 0.49 -1.76
CA GLN A 323 0.56 -0.81 -1.10
C GLN A 323 0.77 -0.63 0.40
N ILE A 324 0.13 -1.50 1.19
CA ILE A 324 0.28 -1.58 2.65
C ILE A 324 1.17 -2.76 3.06
N SER A 325 1.88 -2.57 4.17
CA SER A 325 2.35 -3.63 5.07
C SER A 325 1.42 -3.68 6.28
N GLY A 326 1.29 -4.85 6.88
CA GLY A 326 0.39 -5.09 8.00
C GLY A 326 0.42 -6.54 8.44
N PHE A 327 -0.32 -6.88 9.47
CA PHE A 327 -0.56 -8.29 9.78
C PHE A 327 -1.68 -8.85 8.89
N ALA A 328 -1.55 -10.12 8.52
CA ALA A 328 -2.61 -10.84 7.81
C ALA A 328 -3.48 -11.63 8.79
N THR A 329 -4.75 -11.82 8.46
CA THR A 329 -5.70 -12.69 9.18
C THR A 329 -6.69 -13.34 8.20
N ASP A 330 -7.06 -14.58 8.49
CA ASP A 330 -8.12 -15.37 7.83
C ASP A 330 -9.28 -15.69 8.81
N GLY A 331 -9.11 -15.31 10.08
CA GLY A 331 -10.14 -15.39 11.12
C GLY A 331 -10.71 -14.02 11.52
N ALA A 332 -10.57 -13.01 10.65
CA ALA A 332 -10.92 -11.62 10.93
C ALA A 332 -10.48 -11.12 12.32
N THR A 333 -9.31 -11.54 12.82
CA THR A 333 -8.85 -11.25 14.19
C THR A 333 -7.41 -10.74 14.19
N GLY A 334 -7.15 -9.67 14.93
CA GLY A 334 -5.81 -9.18 15.24
C GLY A 334 -5.53 -9.22 16.75
N CYS A 335 -4.28 -8.99 17.15
CA CYS A 335 -3.92 -8.85 18.55
C CYS A 335 -2.76 -7.88 18.77
N PHE A 336 -2.77 -7.26 19.95
CA PHE A 336 -1.61 -6.63 20.55
C PHE A 336 -1.10 -7.54 21.66
N ALA A 337 0.21 -7.80 21.74
CA ALA A 337 0.76 -8.68 22.77
C ALA A 337 2.16 -8.31 23.24
N ASP A 338 2.58 -8.86 24.38
CA ASP A 338 3.99 -8.91 24.73
C ASP A 338 4.72 -9.95 23.86
N ALA A 339 5.61 -9.50 22.99
CA ALA A 339 6.41 -10.37 22.13
C ALA A 339 7.31 -11.33 22.92
N GLY A 340 7.74 -10.95 24.13
CA GLY A 340 8.58 -11.78 25.01
C GLY A 340 7.85 -13.00 25.59
N ALA A 341 6.52 -13.05 25.47
CA ALA A 341 5.67 -14.14 25.93
C ALA A 341 4.74 -14.69 24.83
N TRP A 342 5.13 -14.51 23.56
CA TRP A 342 4.30 -14.78 22.39
C TRP A 342 3.67 -16.19 22.37
N GLU A 343 4.49 -17.23 22.48
CA GLU A 343 4.02 -18.62 22.37
C GLU A 343 3.05 -19.01 23.51
N PRO A 344 3.35 -18.77 24.81
CA PRO A 344 2.38 -19.01 25.88
C PRO A 344 1.07 -18.25 25.71
N LEU A 345 1.13 -16.98 25.28
CA LEU A 345 -0.05 -16.14 25.12
C LEU A 345 -0.96 -16.62 23.99
N LEU A 346 -0.38 -17.02 22.85
CA LEU A 346 -1.13 -17.63 21.74
C LEU A 346 -1.77 -18.96 22.15
N ALA A 347 -1.05 -19.81 22.91
CA ALA A 347 -1.61 -21.07 23.38
C ALA A 347 -2.81 -20.87 24.32
N LEU A 348 -2.81 -19.81 25.13
CA LEU A 348 -3.97 -19.43 25.95
C LEU A 348 -5.13 -18.90 25.08
N PHE A 349 -4.83 -18.08 24.07
CA PHE A 349 -5.84 -17.58 23.13
C PHE A 349 -6.55 -18.74 22.42
N GLU A 350 -5.80 -19.71 21.91
CA GLU A 350 -6.34 -20.87 21.21
C GLU A 350 -7.24 -21.72 22.13
N LYS A 351 -6.78 -22.01 23.35
CA LYS A 351 -7.57 -22.76 24.34
C LYS A 351 -8.90 -22.07 24.65
N GLY A 352 -8.87 -20.76 24.84
CA GLY A 352 -10.06 -20.02 25.23
C GLY A 352 -11.03 -19.81 24.08
N LEU A 353 -10.57 -19.21 22.99
CA LEU A 353 -11.47 -18.81 21.90
C LEU A 353 -11.77 -19.94 20.91
N ILE A 354 -10.75 -20.73 20.54
CA ILE A 354 -10.89 -21.72 19.47
C ILE A 354 -11.39 -23.06 20.03
N GLN A 355 -10.82 -23.50 21.14
CA GLN A 355 -11.18 -24.77 21.76
C GLN A 355 -12.38 -24.62 22.73
N GLY A 356 -12.65 -23.40 23.20
CA GLY A 356 -13.76 -23.11 24.10
C GLY A 356 -13.61 -23.78 25.47
N ASP A 357 -12.38 -23.88 25.98
CA ASP A 357 -12.09 -24.53 27.25
C ASP A 357 -12.75 -23.78 28.42
N PRO A 358 -13.82 -24.35 29.04
CA PRO A 358 -14.56 -23.69 30.09
C PRO A 358 -13.81 -23.66 31.43
N ASP A 359 -12.72 -24.42 31.56
CA ASP A 359 -11.95 -24.59 32.79
C ASP A 359 -10.71 -23.67 32.85
N LEU A 360 -10.56 -22.73 31.90
CA LEU A 360 -9.49 -21.74 31.93
C LEU A 360 -9.62 -20.84 33.16
N ASP A 361 -8.47 -20.61 33.81
CA ASP A 361 -8.39 -19.75 34.97
C ASP A 361 -8.76 -18.30 34.58
N PRO A 362 -9.76 -17.68 35.23
CA PRO A 362 -10.11 -16.27 34.99
C PRO A 362 -8.93 -15.29 35.20
N ASP A 363 -7.90 -15.69 35.95
CA ASP A 363 -6.70 -14.87 36.15
C ASP A 363 -5.76 -14.87 34.91
N VAL A 364 -5.95 -15.81 33.98
CA VAL A 364 -5.14 -15.94 32.74
C VAL A 364 -5.93 -15.69 31.46
N TYR A 365 -7.26 -15.66 31.54
CA TYR A 365 -8.16 -15.47 30.40
C TYR A 365 -9.38 -14.62 30.80
N GLU A 366 -9.69 -13.60 30.01
CA GLU A 366 -10.82 -12.69 30.23
C GLU A 366 -11.54 -12.40 28.91
N ASP A 367 -12.85 -12.66 28.83
CA ASP A 367 -13.69 -12.21 27.71
C ASP A 367 -14.03 -10.72 27.84
N ILE A 368 -13.92 -9.98 26.74
CA ILE A 368 -14.30 -8.57 26.66
C ILE A 368 -15.59 -8.48 25.84
N ASN A 369 -16.65 -7.97 26.48
CA ASN A 369 -17.96 -7.80 25.85
C ASN A 369 -18.18 -6.36 25.38
N ASP A 370 -19.08 -6.20 24.40
CA ASP A 370 -19.52 -4.92 23.85
C ASP A 370 -18.36 -4.04 23.32
N SER A 371 -17.39 -4.64 22.62
CA SER A 371 -16.13 -4.01 22.21
C SER A 371 -15.57 -4.70 20.95
N MET A 372 -14.70 -4.03 20.20
CA MET A 372 -13.87 -4.66 19.16
C MET A 372 -12.79 -5.53 19.77
N TYR A 373 -12.27 -5.19 20.94
CA TYR A 373 -11.49 -6.15 21.71
C TYR A 373 -12.39 -7.29 22.19
N LEU A 374 -11.95 -8.52 21.92
CA LEU A 374 -12.70 -9.76 22.12
C LEU A 374 -12.34 -10.43 23.45
N LEU A 375 -11.04 -10.48 23.75
CA LEU A 375 -10.54 -11.17 24.93
C LEU A 375 -9.13 -10.69 25.28
N ARG A 376 -8.70 -11.03 26.50
CA ARG A 376 -7.33 -10.89 26.97
C ARG A 376 -6.80 -12.20 27.53
N THR A 377 -5.52 -12.46 27.30
CA THR A 377 -4.78 -13.55 27.96
C THR A 377 -3.56 -13.01 28.70
N ARG A 378 -3.15 -13.72 29.75
CA ARG A 378 -2.01 -13.36 30.59
C ARG A 378 -1.12 -14.56 30.82
N ASP A 379 0.17 -14.41 30.51
CA ASP A 379 1.17 -15.37 30.94
C ASP A 379 1.61 -15.05 32.37
N GLN A 380 1.40 -15.99 33.29
CA GLN A 380 1.76 -15.80 34.70
C GLN A 380 3.27 -15.78 34.93
N ALA A 381 4.06 -16.45 34.09
CA ALA A 381 5.49 -16.56 34.28
C ALA A 381 6.22 -15.23 34.00
N THR A 382 5.85 -14.58 32.90
CA THR A 382 6.45 -13.30 32.48
C THR A 382 5.64 -12.09 32.93
N GLY A 383 4.35 -12.25 33.18
CA GLY A 383 3.40 -11.16 33.42
C GLY A 383 2.98 -10.41 32.16
N GLY A 384 3.41 -10.86 30.97
CA GLY A 384 3.00 -10.33 29.68
C GLY A 384 1.55 -10.68 29.35
N GLU A 385 0.96 -9.91 28.46
CA GLU A 385 -0.44 -10.05 28.06
C GLU A 385 -0.61 -10.04 26.55
N LEU A 386 -1.73 -10.57 26.09
CA LEU A 386 -2.26 -10.44 24.74
C LEU A 386 -3.69 -9.90 24.84
N ALA A 387 -4.04 -8.94 24.00
CA ALA A 387 -5.39 -8.45 23.80
C ALA A 387 -5.78 -8.68 22.34
N ALA A 388 -6.75 -9.56 22.09
CA ALA A 388 -7.26 -9.83 20.75
C ALA A 388 -8.40 -8.88 20.42
N PHE A 389 -8.52 -8.50 19.16
CA PHE A 389 -9.56 -7.63 18.64
C PHE A 389 -10.08 -8.13 17.29
N ALA A 390 -11.36 -7.90 17.04
CA ALA A 390 -11.98 -8.14 15.75
C ALA A 390 -11.51 -7.13 14.71
N THR A 391 -11.48 -7.59 13.47
CA THR A 391 -11.31 -6.77 12.27
C THR A 391 -12.58 -6.88 11.41
N THR A 392 -12.75 -6.01 10.42
CA THR A 392 -13.98 -5.98 9.60
C THR A 392 -14.09 -7.14 8.59
N GLY A 393 -13.07 -7.98 8.50
CA GLY A 393 -13.02 -9.15 7.61
C GLY A 393 -11.60 -9.70 7.47
N ASP A 394 -11.42 -10.64 6.55
CA ASP A 394 -10.10 -11.21 6.26
C ASP A 394 -9.26 -10.28 5.39
N GLY A 395 -7.94 -10.41 5.48
CA GLY A 395 -7.02 -9.64 4.66
C GLY A 395 -5.78 -9.17 5.41
N THR A 396 -5.20 -8.07 4.94
CA THR A 396 -4.02 -7.44 5.55
C THR A 396 -4.42 -6.09 6.13
N TYR A 397 -4.09 -5.86 7.41
CA TYR A 397 -4.44 -4.64 8.12
C TYR A 397 -3.19 -3.84 8.47
N PRO A 398 -3.10 -2.56 8.04
CA PRO A 398 -1.93 -1.75 8.28
C PRO A 398 -1.80 -1.39 9.76
N VAL A 399 -0.55 -1.42 10.24
CA VAL A 399 -0.20 -1.01 11.59
C VAL A 399 0.57 0.30 11.48
N TRP A 400 0.16 1.29 12.27
CA TRP A 400 0.75 2.62 12.25
C TRP A 400 1.35 2.98 13.59
N VAL A 401 2.61 3.43 13.58
CA VAL A 401 3.34 3.87 14.77
C VAL A 401 3.37 5.40 14.79
N GLY A 402 2.72 5.97 15.79
CA GLY A 402 2.74 7.41 16.04
C GLY A 402 3.96 7.79 16.87
N ARG A 403 4.71 8.81 16.45
CA ARG A 403 5.86 9.35 17.19
C ARG A 403 5.63 10.77 17.66
N THR A 404 6.07 11.06 18.88
CA THR A 404 6.10 12.41 19.45
C THR A 404 7.14 13.28 18.74
N GLU A 405 7.18 14.58 19.04
CA GLU A 405 8.22 15.49 18.54
C GLU A 405 9.63 15.06 18.94
N ALA A 406 9.77 14.35 20.07
CA ALA A 406 11.03 13.76 20.53
C ALA A 406 11.40 12.45 19.82
N GLY A 407 10.54 11.94 18.92
CA GLY A 407 10.73 10.66 18.21
C GLY A 407 10.32 9.42 19.02
N GLU A 408 9.79 9.60 20.24
CA GLU A 408 9.32 8.51 21.10
C GLU A 408 7.97 7.97 20.62
N VAL A 409 7.69 6.69 20.85
CA VAL A 409 6.40 6.09 20.48
C VAL A 409 5.28 6.69 21.35
N ALA A 410 4.32 7.34 20.70
CA ALA A 410 3.12 7.86 21.34
C ALA A 410 1.99 6.82 21.36
N GLY A 411 1.86 6.04 20.30
CA GLY A 411 0.89 4.96 20.22
C GLY A 411 1.04 4.11 18.98
N VAL A 412 0.45 2.91 19.03
CA VAL A 412 0.41 1.96 17.91
C VAL A 412 -1.05 1.72 17.56
N VAL A 413 -1.40 1.95 16.30
CA VAL A 413 -2.79 1.97 15.82
C VAL A 413 -2.97 0.93 14.72
N VAL A 414 -4.07 0.19 14.79
CA VAL A 414 -4.55 -0.66 13.70
C VAL A 414 -5.87 -0.06 13.22
N LEU A 415 -5.92 0.28 11.94
CA LEU A 415 -7.18 0.64 11.28
C LEU A 415 -7.94 -0.66 11.07
N VAL A 416 -9.14 -0.78 11.65
CA VAL A 416 -9.98 -1.97 11.45
C VAL A 416 -10.99 -1.77 10.32
N ASP A 417 -11.12 -0.54 9.86
CA ASP A 417 -11.88 -0.13 8.68
C ASP A 417 -11.00 0.75 7.76
N GLY A 418 -11.51 1.11 6.58
CA GLY A 418 -10.82 2.03 5.67
C GLY A 418 -10.50 3.38 6.31
N MET A 419 -9.39 4.00 5.90
CA MET A 419 -9.04 5.35 6.34
C MET A 419 -10.04 6.37 5.79
N PRO A 420 -10.78 7.11 6.64
CA PRO A 420 -11.75 8.09 6.15
C PRO A 420 -11.07 9.39 5.72
N GLU A 421 -11.76 10.16 4.89
CA GLU A 421 -11.36 11.50 4.49
C GLU A 421 -11.83 12.54 5.51
N LEU A 422 -11.02 13.57 5.76
CA LEU A 422 -11.43 14.70 6.59
C LEU A 422 -12.41 15.59 5.82
N LEU A 423 -13.53 15.92 6.46
CA LEU A 423 -14.43 16.96 5.97
C LEU A 423 -13.97 18.32 6.49
N PRO A 424 -14.10 19.40 5.70
CA PRO A 424 -13.79 20.74 6.17
C PRO A 424 -14.68 21.09 7.37
N ASP A 425 -14.12 21.86 8.30
CA ASP A 425 -14.87 22.42 9.42
C ASP A 425 -16.05 23.20 8.85
N GLY A 426 -17.27 22.78 9.24
CA GLY A 426 -18.49 23.45 8.83
C GLY A 426 -18.51 24.83 9.44
N GLY A 427 -18.03 25.83 8.71
CA GLY A 427 -18.22 27.23 9.08
C GLY A 427 -19.72 27.46 9.25
N ALA A 428 -20.14 27.84 10.45
CA ALA A 428 -21.48 28.34 10.68
C ALA A 428 -21.72 29.50 9.71
N THR A 429 -22.50 29.27 8.66
CA THR A 429 -23.16 30.33 7.91
C THR A 429 -24.13 30.99 8.87
N VAL A 430 -23.62 32.00 9.60
CA VAL A 430 -24.45 32.97 10.29
C VAL A 430 -25.21 33.71 9.19
N GLY A 431 -26.47 33.34 9.02
CA GLY A 431 -27.38 33.97 8.09
C GLY A 431 -27.43 35.48 8.33
N ALA A 432 -27.32 36.23 7.22
CA ALA A 432 -27.63 37.65 7.15
C ALA A 432 -29.14 37.90 7.27
#